data_AF-A0A1F9P1I8-F1
#
_entry.id   AF-A0A1F9P1I8-F1
#
_cell.length_a   1.000
_cell.length_b   1.000
_cell.length_c   1.000
_cell.angle_alpha   90.00
_cell.angle_beta   90.00
_cell.angle_gamma   90.00
#
_symmetry.space_group_name_H-M   'P 1'
#
loop_
_entity.id
_entity.type
_entity.pdbx_description
1 polymer ?
#
loop_
_entity_poly.entity_id
_entity_poly.type
_entity_poly.pdbx_seq_one_letter_code
_entity_poly.pdbx_strand_id
1 'polypeptide(L)'
;MEKQLTDDLMNILEVILEKGGTDCSGTCHHRKPGEFHCHTFAAMLKISSMGVKNRILTLLRMGLLERHRIEHKDVSPLVRFMVSEAGKAVLAKKGQLRK
;
A
#
# COMPACT_ATOMS: atom_id res chain seq x y z
N MET A 1 -2.79 -6.00 23.33
CA MET A 1 -3.50 -6.80 22.30
C MET A 1 -2.68 -6.71 21.02
N GLU A 2 -1.78 -7.66 20.80
CA GLU A 2 -1.04 -7.74 19.53
C GLU A 2 -2.06 -8.02 18.43
N LYS A 3 -2.35 -7.01 17.59
CA LYS A 3 -3.15 -7.25 16.39
C LYS A 3 -2.29 -8.08 15.45
N GLN A 4 -2.51 -9.39 15.47
CA GLN A 4 -1.90 -10.31 14.53
C GLN A 4 -2.22 -9.82 13.11
N LEU A 5 -1.19 -9.55 12.29
CA LEU A 5 -1.41 -9.21 10.89
C LEU A 5 -1.96 -10.46 10.19
N THR A 6 -3.05 -10.28 9.46
CA THR A 6 -3.56 -11.34 8.58
C THR A 6 -2.61 -11.52 7.40
N ASP A 7 -2.57 -12.73 6.84
CA ASP A 7 -1.75 -13.03 5.64
C ASP A 7 -2.08 -12.09 4.47
N ASP A 8 -3.34 -11.71 4.35
CA ASP A 8 -3.84 -10.76 3.37
C ASP A 8 -3.22 -9.36 3.53
N LEU A 9 -3.14 -8.84 4.77
CA LEU A 9 -2.45 -7.57 5.04
C LEU A 9 -0.95 -7.65 4.78
N MET A 10 -0.33 -8.80 5.09
CA MET A 10 1.09 -9.04 4.79
C MET A 10 1.36 -9.06 3.29
N ASN A 11 0.51 -9.71 2.51
CA ASN A 11 0.65 -9.79 1.05
C ASN A 11 0.48 -8.40 0.41
N ILE A 12 -0.44 -7.57 0.92
CA ILE A 12 -0.54 -6.17 0.48
C ILE A 12 0.74 -5.41 0.80
N LEU A 13 1.27 -5.56 2.01
CA LEU A 13 2.48 -4.86 2.45
C LEU A 13 3.70 -5.24 1.59
N GLU A 14 3.85 -6.52 1.26
CA GLU A 14 4.87 -7.05 0.33
C GLU A 14 4.76 -6.40 -1.06
N VAL A 15 3.57 -6.42 -1.67
CA VAL A 15 3.38 -5.84 -3.01
C VAL A 15 3.65 -4.32 -3.02
N ILE A 16 3.26 -3.58 -1.98
CA ILE A 16 3.56 -2.15 -1.89
C ILE A 16 5.07 -1.92 -1.82
N LEU A 17 5.82 -2.74 -1.07
CA LEU A 17 7.27 -2.65 -1.00
C LEU A 17 7.92 -2.92 -2.36
N GLU A 18 7.54 -4.01 -3.02
CA GLU A 18 8.09 -4.42 -4.32
C GLU A 18 7.84 -3.38 -5.43
N LYS A 19 6.70 -2.69 -5.38
CA LYS A 19 6.32 -1.66 -6.36
C LYS A 19 6.86 -0.26 -6.03
N GLY A 20 7.55 -0.09 -4.90
CA GLY A 20 8.05 1.21 -4.46
C GLY A 20 6.95 2.15 -3.97
N GLY A 21 5.78 1.63 -3.61
CA GLY A 21 4.63 2.36 -3.10
C GLY A 21 3.36 2.17 -3.93
N THR A 22 2.24 2.71 -3.43
CA THR A 22 0.96 2.79 -4.17
C THR A 22 0.43 4.21 -4.17
N ASP A 23 -0.05 4.65 -5.33
CA ASP A 23 -0.48 6.00 -5.62
C ASP A 23 -2.00 6.18 -5.43
N CYS A 24 -2.39 7.37 -4.99
CA CYS A 24 -3.78 7.77 -4.82
C CYS A 24 -3.95 9.27 -5.08
N SER A 25 -4.71 9.61 -6.12
CA SER A 25 -5.05 10.99 -6.47
C SER A 25 -6.40 11.45 -5.89
N GLY A 26 -6.97 10.68 -4.96
CA GLY A 26 -8.29 10.94 -4.37
C GLY A 26 -9.47 10.53 -5.26
N THR A 27 -9.28 10.41 -6.58
CA THR A 27 -10.31 9.89 -7.50
C THR A 27 -9.72 8.85 -8.46
N CYS A 28 -10.49 7.83 -8.82
CA CYS A 28 -10.04 6.79 -9.76
C CYS A 28 -10.03 7.25 -11.23
N HIS A 29 -10.58 8.44 -11.52
CA HIS A 29 -10.68 9.01 -12.87
C HIS A 29 -9.39 9.72 -13.32
N HIS A 30 -8.51 10.09 -12.39
CA HIS A 30 -7.25 10.78 -12.70
C HIS A 30 -6.03 9.86 -12.70
N ARG A 31 -6.20 8.56 -13.00
CA ARG A 31 -5.08 7.61 -13.07
C ARG A 31 -4.23 7.90 -14.30
N LYS A 32 -2.92 8.04 -14.11
CA LYS A 32 -1.97 8.20 -15.22
C LYS A 32 -1.18 6.92 -15.49
N PRO A 33 -0.69 6.72 -16.73
CA PRO A 33 0.27 5.66 -17.02
C PRO A 33 1.50 5.75 -16.10
N GLY A 34 1.93 4.62 -15.55
CA GLY A 34 3.07 4.53 -14.63
C GLY A 34 2.72 4.66 -13.14
N GLU A 35 1.51 5.09 -12.79
CA GLU A 35 1.06 5.15 -11.39
C GLU A 35 0.44 3.82 -10.93
N PHE A 36 0.75 3.41 -9.69
CA PHE A 36 0.27 2.14 -9.15
C PHE A 36 -0.90 2.32 -8.18
N HIS A 37 -2.13 2.29 -8.70
CA HIS A 37 -3.36 2.56 -7.95
C HIS A 37 -4.03 1.31 -7.39
N CYS A 38 -4.98 1.52 -6.46
CA CYS A 38 -5.76 0.46 -5.83
C CYS A 38 -6.52 -0.46 -6.81
N HIS A 39 -6.86 0.01 -8.01
CA HIS A 39 -7.48 -0.83 -9.05
C HIS A 39 -6.50 -1.81 -9.70
N THR A 40 -5.26 -1.39 -9.93
CA THR A 40 -4.19 -2.28 -10.40
C THR A 40 -3.88 -3.33 -9.34
N PHE A 41 -3.82 -2.89 -8.09
CA PHE A 41 -3.67 -3.74 -6.91
C PHE A 41 -4.81 -4.78 -6.79
N ALA A 42 -6.05 -4.34 -6.99
CA ALA A 42 -7.25 -5.18 -6.92
C ALA A 42 -7.22 -6.30 -7.95
N ALA A 43 -6.81 -5.99 -9.18
CA ALA A 43 -6.66 -6.99 -10.24
C ALA A 43 -5.61 -8.04 -9.90
N MET A 44 -4.47 -7.63 -9.31
CA MET A 44 -3.42 -8.56 -8.89
C MET A 44 -3.88 -9.50 -7.79
N LEU A 45 -4.61 -8.99 -6.81
CA LEU A 45 -5.03 -9.76 -5.63
C LEU A 45 -6.41 -10.42 -5.77
N LYS A 46 -7.09 -10.25 -6.91
CA LYS A 46 -8.46 -10.76 -7.15
C LYS A 46 -9.45 -10.33 -6.05
N ILE A 47 -9.32 -9.10 -5.54
CA ILE A 47 -10.24 -8.48 -4.58
C ILE A 47 -10.78 -7.15 -5.12
N SER A 48 -11.77 -6.55 -4.46
CA SER A 48 -12.29 -5.24 -4.89
C SER A 48 -11.31 -4.10 -4.60
N SER A 49 -11.36 -3.03 -5.40
CA SER A 49 -10.57 -1.81 -5.17
C SER A 49 -10.90 -1.14 -3.83
N MET A 50 -12.15 -1.24 -3.38
CA MET A 50 -12.56 -0.83 -2.04
C MET A 50 -11.91 -1.70 -0.96
N GLY A 51 -11.84 -3.02 -1.19
CA GLY A 51 -11.15 -3.97 -0.33
C GLY A 51 -9.67 -3.62 -0.16
N VAL A 52 -8.99 -3.27 -1.26
CA VAL A 52 -7.60 -2.78 -1.22
C VAL A 52 -7.50 -1.50 -0.40
N LYS A 53 -8.36 -0.50 -0.67
CA LYS A 53 -8.34 0.78 0.04
C LYS A 53 -8.48 0.59 1.55
N ASN A 54 -9.41 -0.25 1.99
CA ASN A 54 -9.63 -0.53 3.40
C ASN A 54 -8.41 -1.18 4.08
N ARG A 55 -7.69 -2.04 3.36
CA ARG A 55 -6.45 -2.67 3.84
C ARG A 55 -5.30 -1.68 3.91
N ILE A 56 -5.11 -0.84 2.90
CA ILE A 56 -4.13 0.25 2.92
C ILE A 56 -4.38 1.18 4.12
N LEU A 57 -5.64 1.59 4.34
CA LEU A 57 -6.00 2.42 5.50
C LEU A 57 -5.78 1.70 6.83
N THR A 58 -5.92 0.38 6.87
CA THR A 58 -5.61 -0.41 8.06
C THR A 58 -4.10 -0.44 8.31
N LEU A 59 -3.28 -0.73 7.31
CA LEU A 59 -1.82 -0.73 7.42
C LEU A 59 -1.27 0.66 7.80
N LEU A 60 -1.86 1.73 7.25
CA LEU A 60 -1.52 3.11 7.61
C LEU A 60 -1.83 3.41 9.09
N ARG A 61 -3.01 3.00 9.58
CA ARG A 61 -3.39 3.14 11.00
C ARG A 61 -2.51 2.32 11.94
N MET A 62 -1.90 1.25 11.43
CA MET A 62 -0.94 0.43 12.17
C MET A 62 0.49 0.99 12.14
N GLY A 63 0.74 2.09 11.42
CA GLY A 63 2.08 2.67 11.27
C GLY A 63 3.01 1.88 10.36
N LEU A 64 2.48 0.94 9.57
CA LEU A 64 3.26 0.09 8.67
C LEU A 64 3.39 0.68 7.26
N LEU A 65 2.58 1.70 6.98
CA LEU A 65 2.71 2.55 5.80
C LEU A 65 2.92 3.99 6.24
N GLU A 66 3.57 4.75 5.37
CA GLU A 66 3.72 6.19 5.44
C GLU A 66 3.03 6.85 4.26
N ARG A 67 2.56 8.07 4.49
CA ARG A 67 1.89 8.88 3.47
C ARG A 67 2.83 9.99 3.01
N HIS A 68 3.22 9.93 1.74
CA HIS A 68 4.05 10.94 1.10
C HIS A 68 3.20 11.74 0.12
N ARG A 69 3.19 13.07 0.26
CA ARG A 69 2.53 13.95 -0.71
C ARG A 69 3.51 14.25 -1.83
N ILE A 70 3.10 13.98 -3.06
CA ILE A 70 3.85 14.28 -4.27
C ILE A 70 3.15 15.46 -4.93
N GLU A 71 3.83 16.60 -4.93
CA GLU A 71 3.37 17.78 -5.65
C GLU A 71 3.78 17.69 -7.12
N HIS A 72 2.81 17.92 -8.00
CA HIS A 72 3.06 18.08 -9.42
C HIS A 72 2.71 19.50 -9.81
N LYS A 73 3.57 20.17 -10.59
CA LYS A 73 3.36 21.57 -11.00
C LYS A 73 2.07 21.78 -11.81
N ASP A 74 1.67 20.77 -12.58
CA ASP A 74 0.59 20.88 -13.57
C ASP A 74 -0.59 19.93 -13.31
N VAL A 75 -0.65 19.32 -12.12
CA VAL A 75 -1.62 18.26 -11.82
C VAL A 75 -2.03 18.31 -10.36
N SER A 76 -3.25 17.84 -10.08
CA SER A 76 -3.71 17.61 -8.72
C SER A 76 -2.68 16.83 -7.89
N PRO A 77 -2.46 17.23 -6.62
CA PRO A 77 -1.49 16.59 -5.76
C PRO A 77 -1.77 15.09 -5.62
N LEU A 78 -0.70 14.30 -5.72
CA LEU A 78 -0.76 12.85 -5.60
C LEU A 78 -0.33 12.44 -4.20
N VAL A 79 -0.90 11.36 -3.68
CA VAL A 79 -0.46 10.73 -2.45
C VAL A 79 0.16 9.39 -2.79
N ARG A 80 1.40 9.16 -2.35
CA ARG A 80 2.05 7.87 -2.40
C ARG A 80 2.12 7.26 -1.01
N PHE A 81 1.62 6.04 -0.88
CA PHE A 81 1.77 5.22 0.32
C PHE A 81 3.00 4.32 0.16
N MET A 82 3.95 4.44 1.07
CA MET A 82 5.18 3.65 1.07
C MET A 82 5.27 2.80 2.33
N VAL A 83 6.00 1.70 2.29
CA VAL A 83 6.25 0.87 3.49
C VAL A 83 7.19 1.60 4.43
N SER A 84 6.76 1.78 5.68
CA SER A 84 7.57 2.42 6.74
C SER A 84 8.68 1.47 7.21
N GLU A 85 9.63 1.98 8.00
CA GLU A 85 10.65 1.12 8.64
C GLU A 85 10.01 0.04 9.55
N ALA A 86 8.93 0.37 10.25
CA ALA A 86 8.16 -0.60 11.02
C ALA A 86 7.53 -1.68 10.13
N GLY A 87 7.00 -1.29 8.97
CA GLY A 87 6.49 -2.23 7.96
C GLY A 87 7.57 -3.18 7.44
N LYS A 88 8.76 -2.64 7.12
CA LYS A 88 9.91 -3.45 6.68
C LYS A 88 10.36 -4.44 7.75
N ALA A 89 10.40 -4.02 9.02
CA ALA A 89 10.75 -4.91 10.14
C ALA A 89 9.75 -6.06 10.30
N VAL A 90 8.45 -5.80 10.11
CA VAL A 90 7.41 -6.83 10.13
C VAL A 90 7.60 -7.84 9.00
N LEU A 91 7.90 -7.39 7.78
CA LEU A 91 8.18 -8.26 6.65
C LEU A 91 9.44 -9.11 6.86
N ALA A 92 10.50 -8.52 7.43
CA ALA A 92 11.74 -9.24 7.73
C ALA A 92 11.51 -10.40 8.72
N LYS A 93 10.68 -10.20 9.75
CA LYS A 93 10.31 -11.25 10.71
C LYS A 93 9.55 -12.40 10.06
N LYS A 94 8.64 -12.12 9.12
CA LYS A 94 7.94 -13.17 8.33
C LYS A 94 8.92 -13.99 7.49
N GLY A 95 9.91 -13.34 6.86
CA GLY A 95 10.96 -14.02 6.09
C GLY A 95 11.86 -14.92 6.94
N GLN A 96 12.08 -14.58 8.20
CA GLN A 96 12.81 -15.43 9.16
C GLN A 96 12.00 -16.63 9.63
N LEU A 97 10.67 -16.53 9.70
CA LEU A 97 9.76 -17.63 10.06
C LEU A 97 9.51 -18.63 8.92
N ARG A 98 9.95 -18.32 7.70
CA ARG A 98 9.84 -19.20 6.50
C ARG A 98 11.12 -19.97 6.18
N LYS A 99 12.16 -19.85 7.02
CA LYS A 99 13.40 -20.64 6.96
C LYS A 99 13.36 -21.73 8.03
#